data_AF-A0A2P5DED5-F1
#
_entry.id   AF-A0A2P5DED5-F1
#
_cell.length_a   1.000
_cell.length_b   1.000
_cell.length_c   1.000
_cell.angle_alpha   90.00
_cell.angle_beta   90.00
_cell.angle_gamma   90.00
#
_symmetry.space_group_name_H-M   'P 1'
#
loop_
_entity.id
_entity.type
_entity.pdbx_description
1 polymer ?
#
loop_
_entity_poly.entity_id
_entity_poly.type
_entity_poly.pdbx_seq_one_letter_code
_entity_poly.pdbx_strand_id
1 'polypeptide(L)'
;MVERFLIDGGSSVDVLFLSTFENMGLNWSALKSTYQSLFAFNSCKISPLDVVTLKVCAIERFLDVDFIIIDCESSFNAIMGRGWIHTMHGVTSTLHHVLRYQSKNDTYTIDIKGDQASMRKCFSTTLKGIDRSTIVLTGDR
;
A
#
# COMPACT_ATOMS: atom_id res chain seq x y z
N MET A 1 10.55 11.89 -1.25
CA MET A 1 10.28 10.70 -0.41
C MET A 1 8.79 10.44 -0.47
N VAL A 2 8.36 9.21 -0.76
CA VAL A 2 6.94 8.85 -0.74
C VAL A 2 6.61 8.42 0.68
N GLU A 3 5.52 8.95 1.22
CA GLU A 3 5.02 8.65 2.56
C GLU A 3 3.63 8.01 2.45
N ARG A 4 2.98 7.63 3.56
CA ARG A 4 1.60 7.05 3.57
C ARG A 4 1.45 5.72 2.83
N PHE A 5 2.17 4.71 3.32
CA PHE A 5 1.98 3.32 2.92
C PHE A 5 0.93 2.64 3.82
N LEU A 6 0.02 1.90 3.22
CA LEU A 6 -0.81 0.95 3.96
C LEU A 6 -0.07 -0.39 4.04
N ILE A 7 0.13 -0.91 5.25
CA ILE A 7 0.67 -2.27 5.41
C ILE A 7 -0.51 -3.23 5.54
N ASP A 8 -0.71 -4.08 4.53
CA ASP A 8 -1.87 -4.95 4.42
C ASP A 8 -1.48 -6.42 4.20
N GLY A 9 -1.59 -7.23 5.26
CA GLY A 9 -1.38 -8.69 5.17
C GLY A 9 -2.48 -9.42 4.39
N GLY A 10 -3.61 -8.77 4.12
CA GLY A 10 -4.69 -9.29 3.28
C GLY A 10 -4.36 -9.24 1.79
N SER A 11 -3.57 -8.25 1.35
CA SER A 11 -3.17 -8.11 -0.05
C SER A 11 -2.11 -9.15 -0.46
N SER A 12 -2.35 -9.84 -1.57
CA SER A 12 -1.36 -10.76 -2.18
C SER A 12 -0.26 -10.03 -2.94
N VAL A 13 -0.47 -8.76 -3.29
CA VAL A 13 0.41 -7.97 -4.16
C VAL A 13 0.74 -6.64 -3.50
N ASP A 14 1.88 -6.09 -3.86
CA ASP A 14 2.25 -4.73 -3.53
C ASP A 14 1.65 -3.79 -4.60
N VAL A 15 0.98 -2.72 -4.18
CA VAL A 15 0.25 -1.81 -5.07
C VAL A 15 0.86 -0.41 -5.01
N LEU A 16 1.07 0.21 -6.16
CA LEU A 16 1.36 1.63 -6.28
C LEU A 16 0.19 2.32 -6.99
N PHE A 17 -0.34 3.38 -6.40
CA PHE A 17 -1.42 4.12 -7.08
C PHE A 17 -0.84 4.99 -8.19
N LEU A 18 -1.55 5.08 -9.32
CA LEU A 18 -1.08 5.80 -10.51
C LEU A 18 -0.69 7.25 -10.19
N SER A 19 -1.51 7.95 -9.41
CA SER A 19 -1.22 9.32 -8.96
C SER A 19 0.13 9.43 -8.23
N THR A 20 0.55 8.40 -7.50
CA THR A 20 1.86 8.37 -6.84
C THR A 20 2.97 8.16 -7.85
N PHE A 21 2.81 7.23 -8.79
CA PHE A 21 3.77 7.01 -9.87
C PHE A 21 4.05 8.31 -10.65
N GLU A 22 2.99 9.04 -11.02
CA GLU A 22 3.08 10.32 -11.71
C GLU A 22 3.74 11.39 -10.86
N ASN A 23 3.35 11.52 -9.58
CA ASN A 23 3.94 12.49 -8.65
C ASN A 23 5.43 12.24 -8.36
N MET A 24 5.90 10.99 -8.51
CA MET A 24 7.32 10.64 -8.40
C MET A 24 8.11 11.04 -9.67
N GLY A 25 7.45 11.42 -10.76
CA GLY A 25 8.09 11.75 -12.02
C GLY A 25 8.81 10.56 -12.66
N LEU A 26 8.32 9.35 -12.42
CA LEU A 26 8.93 8.12 -12.93
C LEU A 26 8.68 7.99 -14.44
N ASN A 27 9.65 7.39 -15.13
CA ASN A 27 9.55 7.19 -16.57
C ASN A 27 8.60 6.02 -16.87
N TRP A 28 7.60 6.25 -17.71
CA TRP A 28 6.69 5.24 -18.24
C TRP A 28 7.41 4.12 -18.99
N SER A 29 8.62 4.36 -19.51
CA SER A 29 9.43 3.30 -20.14
C SER A 29 10.00 2.27 -19.15
N ALA A 30 9.95 2.55 -17.84
CA ALA A 30 10.34 1.59 -16.80
C ALA A 30 9.24 0.55 -16.49
N LEU A 31 8.04 0.74 -17.04
CA LEU A 31 6.91 -0.15 -16.83
C LEU A 31 7.07 -1.46 -17.58
N LYS A 32 6.63 -2.55 -16.96
CA LYS A 32 6.60 -3.89 -17.53
C LYS A 32 5.15 -4.34 -17.66
N SER A 33 4.79 -4.80 -18.86
CA SER A 33 3.44 -5.29 -19.13
C SER A 33 3.03 -6.45 -18.24
N THR A 34 1.83 -6.33 -17.67
CA THR A 34 1.14 -7.42 -16.98
C THR A 34 -0.24 -7.65 -17.60
N TYR A 35 -0.61 -8.91 -17.74
CA TYR A 35 -1.93 -9.33 -18.22
C TYR A 35 -2.80 -9.90 -17.09
N GLN A 36 -2.26 -9.92 -15.86
CA GLN A 36 -2.92 -10.53 -14.73
C GLN A 36 -3.89 -9.54 -14.10
N SER A 37 -5.18 -9.86 -14.16
CA SER A 37 -6.19 -9.10 -13.44
C SER A 37 -6.13 -9.37 -11.95
N LEU A 38 -6.44 -8.33 -11.16
CA LEU A 38 -6.62 -8.42 -9.72
C LEU A 38 -8.11 -8.52 -9.39
N PHE A 39 -8.41 -9.11 -8.24
CA PHE A 39 -9.77 -9.16 -7.70
C PHE A 39 -9.77 -8.46 -6.34
N ALA A 40 -10.53 -7.38 -6.25
CA ALA A 40 -10.76 -6.69 -5.00
C ALA A 40 -11.66 -7.52 -4.07
N PHE A 41 -11.71 -7.14 -2.80
CA PHE A 41 -12.51 -7.84 -1.79
C PHE A 41 -14.00 -7.92 -2.13
N ASN A 42 -14.54 -6.89 -2.80
CA ASN A 42 -15.92 -6.88 -3.31
C ASN A 42 -16.10 -7.70 -4.60
N SER A 43 -15.14 -8.59 -4.93
CA SER A 43 -15.10 -9.37 -6.17
C SER A 43 -15.05 -8.53 -7.44
N CYS A 44 -14.76 -7.22 -7.34
CA CYS A 44 -14.57 -6.38 -8.50
C CYS A 44 -13.24 -6.76 -9.17
N LYS A 45 -13.31 -7.02 -10.48
CA LYS A 45 -12.14 -7.25 -11.30
C LYS A 45 -11.46 -5.92 -11.57
N ILE A 46 -10.21 -5.78 -11.14
CA ILE A 46 -9.36 -4.63 -11.39
C ILE A 46 -8.35 -5.03 -12.46
N SER A 47 -8.33 -4.29 -13.56
CA SER A 47 -7.27 -4.40 -14.56
C SER A 47 -6.14 -3.47 -14.14
N PRO A 48 -4.97 -4.00 -13.71
CA PRO A 48 -3.83 -3.14 -13.45
C PRO A 48 -3.33 -2.51 -14.74
N LEU A 49 -2.66 -1.36 -14.60
CA LEU A 49 -2.02 -0.70 -15.72
C LEU A 49 -0.79 -1.49 -16.16
N ASP A 50 0.20 -1.60 -15.28
CA ASP A 50 1.48 -2.26 -15.52
C ASP A 50 2.17 -2.58 -14.18
N VAL A 51 3.37 -3.15 -14.23
CA VAL A 51 4.25 -3.38 -13.07
C VAL A 51 5.46 -2.44 -13.13
N VAL A 52 5.86 -1.90 -11.98
CA VAL A 52 7.11 -1.15 -11.81
C VAL A 52 7.93 -1.73 -10.66
N THR A 53 9.23 -1.92 -10.87
CA THR A 53 10.16 -2.32 -9.81
C THR A 53 10.74 -1.07 -9.15
N LEU A 54 10.53 -0.88 -7.86
CA LEU A 54 11.06 0.25 -7.09
C LEU A 54 11.85 -0.19 -5.88
N LYS A 55 12.94 0.53 -5.60
CA LYS A 55 13.74 0.31 -4.39
C LYS A 55 13.07 0.94 -3.18
N VAL A 56 12.60 0.11 -2.25
CA VAL A 56 12.00 0.51 -0.99
C VAL A 56 13.03 0.48 0.12
N CYS A 57 13.12 1.55 0.89
CA CYS A 57 13.94 1.65 2.09
C CYS A 57 13.07 1.59 3.34
N ALA A 58 13.33 0.62 4.21
CA ALA A 58 12.75 0.52 5.55
C ALA A 58 13.89 0.54 6.58
N ILE A 59 14.20 1.76 7.03
CA ILE A 59 15.30 2.09 7.96
C ILE A 59 16.64 1.62 7.40
N GLU A 60 17.05 0.39 7.67
CA GLU A 60 18.33 -0.19 7.25
C GLU A 60 18.21 -1.27 6.16
N ARG A 61 16.97 -1.67 5.81
CA ARG A 61 16.72 -2.65 4.75
C ARG A 61 16.30 -1.96 3.47
N PHE A 62 16.92 -2.40 2.37
CA PHE A 62 16.62 -1.94 1.02
C PHE A 62 16.21 -3.15 0.21
N LEU A 63 15.02 -3.10 -0.39
CA LEU A 63 14.48 -4.18 -1.22
C LEU A 63 13.99 -3.60 -2.53
N ASP A 64 14.27 -4.30 -3.62
CA ASP A 64 13.58 -4.05 -4.88
C ASP A 64 12.21 -4.74 -4.81
N VAL A 65 11.15 -3.97 -5.04
CA VAL A 65 9.77 -4.41 -4.87
C VAL A 65 9.03 -4.16 -6.16
N ASP A 66 8.38 -5.21 -6.66
CA ASP A 66 7.49 -5.11 -7.81
C ASP A 66 6.12 -4.62 -7.35
N PHE A 67 5.76 -3.41 -7.78
CA PHE A 67 4.45 -2.84 -7.53
C PHE A 67 3.57 -3.00 -8.76
N ILE A 68 2.35 -3.47 -8.54
CA ILE A 68 1.29 -3.37 -9.53
C ILE A 68 0.71 -1.95 -9.49
N ILE A 69 0.66 -1.30 -10.65
CA ILE A 69 0.08 0.04 -10.78
C ILE A 69 -1.42 -0.07 -10.97
N ILE A 70 -2.17 0.62 -10.11
CA ILE A 70 -3.63 0.71 -10.18
C ILE A 70 -4.04 2.17 -10.33
N ASP A 71 -4.85 2.44 -11.35
CA ASP A 71 -5.53 3.73 -11.52
C ASP A 71 -6.82 3.76 -10.71
N CYS A 72 -6.72 4.26 -9.49
CA CYS A 72 -7.83 4.40 -8.55
C CYS A 72 -7.52 5.51 -7.55
N GLU A 73 -8.53 6.27 -7.14
CA GLU A 73 -8.39 7.27 -6.10
C GLU A 73 -8.09 6.61 -4.74
N SER A 74 -7.07 7.11 -4.05
CA SER A 74 -6.66 6.58 -2.76
C SER A 74 -6.04 7.67 -1.88
N SER A 75 -6.26 7.57 -0.58
CA SER A 75 -5.57 8.40 0.42
C SER A 75 -4.15 7.92 0.72
N PHE A 76 -3.81 6.70 0.29
CA PHE A 76 -2.49 6.11 0.41
C PHE A 76 -1.74 6.22 -0.91
N ASN A 77 -0.42 6.24 -0.81
CA ASN A 77 0.42 6.27 -2.00
C ASN A 77 0.71 4.85 -2.53
N ALA A 78 0.76 3.87 -1.63
CA ALA A 78 0.96 2.47 -1.96
C ALA A 78 0.41 1.55 -0.87
N ILE A 79 0.18 0.29 -1.24
CA ILE A 79 -0.14 -0.82 -0.33
C ILE A 79 1.05 -1.78 -0.34
N MET A 80 1.60 -2.06 0.83
CA MET A 80 2.60 -3.10 1.04
C MET A 80 1.89 -4.38 1.44
N GLY A 81 1.82 -5.31 0.50
CA GLY A 81 1.15 -6.59 0.63
C GLY A 81 2.05 -7.67 1.24
N ARG A 82 1.60 -8.92 1.14
CA ARG A 82 2.34 -10.08 1.66
C ARG A 82 3.71 -10.28 1.02
N GLY A 83 3.90 -9.95 -0.26
CA GLY A 83 5.17 -10.11 -0.95
C GLY A 83 6.30 -9.38 -0.23
N TRP A 84 6.14 -8.07 -0.06
CA TRP A 84 7.09 -7.27 0.72
C TRP A 84 7.15 -7.65 2.21
N ILE A 85 6.00 -7.83 2.88
CA ILE A 85 5.95 -8.16 4.33
C ILE A 85 6.72 -9.46 4.63
N HIS A 86 6.51 -10.51 3.83
CA HIS A 86 7.19 -11.79 4.03
C HIS A 86 8.69 -11.68 3.75
N THR A 87 9.09 -10.94 2.71
CA THR A 87 10.51 -10.70 2.39
C THR A 87 11.24 -9.96 3.51
N MET A 88 10.52 -9.13 4.27
CA MET A 88 11.04 -8.43 5.44
C MET A 88 11.07 -9.30 6.71
N HIS A 89 10.57 -10.54 6.66
CA HIS A 89 10.25 -11.36 7.85
C HIS A 89 9.35 -10.59 8.83
N GLY A 90 8.38 -9.86 8.27
CA GLY A 90 7.54 -8.93 8.98
C GLY A 90 6.31 -9.57 9.64
N VAL A 91 5.93 -9.03 10.79
CA VAL A 91 4.65 -9.30 11.47
C VAL A 91 3.94 -7.97 11.70
N THR A 92 2.69 -7.91 11.26
CA THR A 92 1.85 -6.71 11.36
C THR A 92 0.86 -6.88 12.51
N SER A 93 0.76 -5.84 13.34
CA SER A 93 -0.21 -5.77 14.43
C SER A 93 -1.17 -4.63 14.14
N THR A 94 -2.38 -4.96 13.70
CA THR A 94 -3.46 -3.99 13.48
C THR A 94 -3.91 -3.34 14.79
N LEU A 95 -3.93 -4.09 15.90
CA LEU A 95 -4.28 -3.56 17.22
C LEU A 95 -3.38 -2.40 17.67
N HIS A 96 -2.08 -2.54 17.42
CA HIS A 96 -1.07 -1.56 17.86
C HIS A 96 -0.62 -0.62 16.73
N HIS A 97 -1.09 -0.86 15.50
CA HIS A 97 -0.61 -0.21 14.28
C HIS A 97 0.93 -0.25 14.16
N VAL A 98 1.52 -1.43 14.35
CA VAL A 98 2.97 -1.65 14.30
C VAL A 98 3.29 -2.71 13.25
N LEU A 99 4.30 -2.43 12.43
CA LEU A 99 5.02 -3.43 11.67
C LEU A 99 6.32 -3.75 12.42
N ARG A 100 6.47 -5.00 12.85
CA ARG A 100 7.74 -5.54 13.34
C ARG A 100 8.41 -6.32 12.23
N TYR A 101 9.71 -6.18 12.04
CA TYR A 101 10.46 -6.96 11.05
C TYR A 101 11.90 -7.21 11.50
N GLN A 102 12.62 -8.11 10.83
CA GLN A 102 14.00 -8.45 11.19
C GLN A 102 15.00 -7.42 10.65
N SER A 103 16.04 -7.12 11.43
CA SER A 103 17.18 -6.28 11.01
C SER A 103 17.85 -6.83 9.75
N LYS A 104 18.65 -6.03 9.05
CA LYS A 104 19.32 -6.44 7.80
C LYS A 104 20.15 -7.74 7.95
N ASN A 105 20.70 -7.96 9.14
CA ASN A 105 21.53 -9.14 9.46
C ASN A 105 20.80 -10.15 10.35
N ASP A 106 19.47 -10.01 10.51
CA ASP A 106 18.59 -10.89 11.30
C ASP A 106 19.01 -11.06 12.78
N THR A 107 19.68 -10.07 13.36
CA THR A 107 20.20 -10.10 14.74
C THR A 107 19.26 -9.50 15.79
N TYR A 108 18.34 -8.63 15.37
CA TYR A 108 17.36 -7.97 16.25
C TYR A 108 16.12 -7.58 15.45
N THR A 109 15.02 -7.26 16.13
CA THR A 109 13.78 -6.81 15.50
C THR A 109 13.65 -5.30 15.51
N ILE A 110 13.06 -4.74 14.46
CA ILE A 110 12.77 -3.31 14.30
C ILE A 110 11.25 -3.13 14.26
N ASP A 111 10.76 -2.13 15.01
CA ASP A 111 9.35 -1.76 15.04
C ASP A 111 9.12 -0.42 14.36
N ILE A 112 8.29 -0.40 13.31
CA ILE A 112 7.77 0.81 12.68
C ILE A 112 6.34 1.02 13.18
N LYS A 113 6.13 2.13 13.90
CA LYS A 113 4.80 2.55 14.36
C LYS A 113 4.12 3.41 13.29
N GLY A 114 2.85 3.14 13.01
CA GLY A 114 2.04 3.97 12.12
C GLY A 114 1.72 5.34 12.73
N ASP A 115 1.79 6.39 11.91
CA ASP A 115 1.40 7.74 12.31
C ASP A 115 -0.11 7.94 12.14
N GLN A 116 -0.85 7.63 13.20
CA GLN A 116 -2.30 7.73 13.22
C GLN A 116 -2.81 9.18 13.17
N ALA A 117 -2.05 10.15 13.68
CA ALA A 117 -2.47 11.54 13.67
C ALA A 117 -2.47 12.09 12.24
N SER A 118 -1.38 11.85 11.50
CA SER A 118 -1.28 12.24 10.10
C SER A 118 -2.29 11.48 9.23
N MET A 119 -2.49 10.18 9.46
CA MET A 119 -3.49 9.40 8.74
C MET A 119 -4.91 9.91 8.92
N ARG A 120 -5.34 10.21 10.15
CA ARG A 120 -6.68 10.79 10.41
C ARG A 120 -6.87 12.14 9.74
N LYS A 121 -5.82 12.98 9.74
CA LYS A 121 -5.86 14.29 9.08
C LYS A 121 -6.02 14.13 7.57
N CYS A 122 -5.21 13.25 6.94
CA CYS A 122 -5.32 12.96 5.51
C CYS A 122 -6.70 12.42 5.13
N PHE A 123 -7.19 11.42 5.86
CA PHE A 123 -8.50 10.80 5.61
C PHE A 123 -9.66 11.79 5.76
N SER A 124 -9.61 12.66 6.79
CA SER A 124 -10.64 13.69 6.96
C SER A 124 -10.64 14.71 5.81
N THR A 125 -9.48 15.03 5.23
CA THR A 125 -9.41 15.94 4.08
C THR A 125 -10.00 15.28 2.84
N THR A 126 -9.68 14.01 2.57
CA THR A 126 -10.27 13.24 1.45
C THR A 126 -11.79 13.13 1.58
N LEU A 127 -12.31 12.77 2.76
CA LEU A 127 -13.76 12.65 2.98
C LEU A 127 -14.53 13.98 2.87
N LYS A 128 -13.88 15.12 3.11
CA LYS A 128 -14.52 16.44 2.93
C LYS A 128 -14.70 16.81 1.46
N GLY A 129 -14.01 16.13 0.54
CA GLY A 129 -14.15 16.29 -0.91
C GLY A 129 -15.17 15.34 -1.56
N ILE A 130 -15.69 14.35 -0.82
CA ILE A 130 -16.68 13.38 -1.31
C ILE A 130 -18.08 13.82 -0.83
N ASP A 131 -19.02 14.01 -1.77
CA ASP A 131 -20.43 14.28 -1.43
C ASP A 131 -20.98 13.13 -0.57
N ARG A 132 -21.65 13.48 0.54
CA ARG A 132 -22.07 12.56 1.61
C ARG A 132 -23.33 11.77 1.26
N SER A 133 -23.52 11.39 0.00
CA SER A 133 -24.67 10.60 -0.41
C SER A 133 -24.30 9.11 -0.52
N THR A 134 -24.57 8.41 0.58
CA THR A 134 -24.80 6.94 0.70
C THR A 134 -23.67 6.13 1.35
N ILE A 135 -23.72 6.04 2.69
CA ILE A 135 -23.47 4.77 3.39
C ILE A 135 -24.71 4.50 4.24
N VAL A 136 -25.65 3.73 3.71
CA VAL A 136 -26.71 3.10 4.49
C VAL A 136 -26.24 1.69 4.79
N LEU A 137 -25.80 1.45 6.03
CA LEU A 137 -25.71 0.09 6.56
C LEU A 137 -26.98 -0.17 7.35
N THR A 138 -28.06 -0.56 6.66
CA THR A 138 -29.18 -1.24 7.33
C THR A 138 -28.82 -2.71 7.42
N GLY A 139 -28.42 -3.14 8.61
CA GLY A 139 -28.43 -4.55 8.95
C GLY A 139 -29.85 -4.94 9.34
N ASP A 140 -30.42 -5.90 8.65
CA ASP A 140 -31.56 -6.66 9.15
C ASP A 140 -31.11 -8.10 9.42
N ARG A 141 -31.53 -8.58 10.59
CA ARG A 141 -31.34 -9.94 11.09
C ARG A 141 -32.30 -10.91 10.43
#